data_AF-A0AAD7J631-F1
#
_entry.id   AF-A0AAD7J631-F1
#
_cell.length_a   1.000
_cell.length_b   1.000
_cell.length_c   1.000
_cell.angle_alpha   90.00
_cell.angle_beta   90.00
_cell.angle_gamma   90.00
#
_symmetry.space_group_name_H-M   'P 1'
#
loop_
_entity.id
_entity.type
_entity.pdbx_description
1 polymer ?
#
loop_
_entity_poly.entity_id
_entity_poly.type
_entity_poly.pdbx_seq_one_letter_code
_entity_poly.pdbx_strand_id
1 'polypeptide(L)'
;HKLVKQPKELTDRIWKNIKAPLVEFLTEKKKERLEIQRVRAIKERHLLAGNIAYATWLKTFPPRREVVTAEPFRAIIQDTPIEEKVTEDSFATALSQVPAFSDDWKRRKDQELLRAMKEHVPNSVEADLHLATTFFASSGGSVGYGYTEPIGYPRILVHRKASVLSYHNGISQPIKKLFDQDYWNAAGLIRFHRSAFLNVRSVIETCGLDPDVTTAAEMNEINPAMECLNCSNDSLGRLVMRWFQTATHFCQNPAQLNVAQTKANWKCLKRDDEFLVGAQEQQTFELGIVQKQYGFAYWQDDFCCKFCDLHPTTFTSVAAHVRDPQHGHFDSSKCQIPH
;
A
#
# COMPACT_ATOMS: atom_id res chain seq x y z
N HIS A 1 43.08 11.25 23.44
CA HIS A 1 42.65 12.23 24.46
C HIS A 1 43.78 13.23 24.73
N LYS A 2 43.50 14.53 24.92
CA LYS A 2 44.52 15.59 25.11
C LYS A 2 45.44 15.38 26.32
N LEU A 3 45.00 14.60 27.31
CA LEU A 3 45.79 14.26 28.50
C LEU A 3 46.84 13.15 28.25
N VAL A 4 46.69 12.36 27.19
CA VAL A 4 47.60 11.23 26.87
C VAL A 4 48.44 11.53 25.62
N LYS A 5 47.98 12.44 24.75
CA LYS A 5 48.68 12.86 23.54
C LYS A 5 49.60 14.07 23.83
N GLN A 6 50.51 13.92 24.80
CA GLN A 6 51.51 14.92 25.15
C GLN A 6 52.91 14.34 24.97
N PRO A 7 53.88 15.10 24.42
CA PRO A 7 55.26 14.63 24.23
C PRO A 7 56.07 14.56 25.55
N LYS A 8 55.41 14.61 26.70
CA LYS A 8 56.04 14.60 28.03
C LYS A 8 56.01 13.18 28.61
N GLU A 9 57.09 12.81 29.29
CA GLU A 9 57.19 11.53 29.99
C GLU A 9 56.13 11.42 31.10
N LEU A 10 55.50 10.25 31.21
CA LEU A 10 54.43 9.99 32.15
C LEU A 10 55.01 9.61 33.53
N THR A 11 55.24 10.61 34.38
CA THR A 11 55.67 10.39 35.78
C THR A 11 54.49 10.01 36.68
N ASP A 12 54.75 9.38 37.83
CA ASP A 12 53.71 9.02 38.81
C ASP A 12 52.86 10.23 39.25
N ARG A 13 53.48 11.41 39.37
CA ARG A 13 52.78 12.65 39.68
C ARG A 13 51.82 13.06 38.57
N ILE A 14 52.25 12.97 37.31
CA ILE A 14 51.39 13.27 36.16
C ILE A 14 50.27 12.23 36.06
N TRP A 15 50.58 10.94 36.23
CA TRP A 15 49.61 9.86 36.23
C TRP A 15 48.51 10.07 37.27
N LYS A 16 48.87 10.39 38.52
CA LYS A 16 47.91 10.65 39.60
C LYS A 16 46.94 11.80 39.24
N ASN A 17 47.42 12.83 38.54
CA ASN A 17 46.61 13.97 38.11
C ASN A 17 45.70 13.67 36.92
N ILE A 18 46.14 12.81 35.98
CA ILE A 18 45.35 12.51 34.78
C ILE A 18 44.45 11.26 34.92
N LYS A 19 44.70 10.39 35.91
CA LYS A 19 43.99 9.11 36.07
C LYS A 19 42.48 9.29 36.17
N ALA A 20 41.99 10.13 37.08
CA ALA A 20 40.55 10.28 37.29
C ALA A 20 39.84 10.85 36.05
N PRO A 21 40.29 11.97 35.44
CA PRO A 21 39.70 12.46 34.19
C PRO A 21 39.79 11.46 33.03
N LEU A 22 40.85 10.65 32.98
CA LEU A 22 41.00 9.64 31.93
C LEU A 22 40.04 8.46 32.14
N VAL A 23 39.84 8.00 33.38
CA VAL A 23 38.87 6.95 33.70
C VAL A 23 37.45 7.41 33.40
N GLU A 24 37.11 8.65 33.73
CA GLU A 24 35.82 9.27 33.39
C GLU A 24 35.60 9.27 31.87
N PHE A 25 36.57 9.80 31.12
CA PHE A 25 36.53 9.81 29.65
C PHE A 25 36.42 8.40 29.06
N LEU A 26 37.19 7.43 29.54
CA LEU A 26 37.14 6.05 29.05
C LEU A 26 35.81 5.37 29.39
N THR A 27 35.18 5.71 30.52
CA THR A 27 33.86 5.21 30.91
C THR A 27 32.77 5.76 30.01
N GLU A 28 32.81 7.07 29.70
CA GLU A 28 31.93 7.69 28.72
C GLU A 28 32.08 7.05 27.34
N LYS A 29 33.32 6.87 26.86
CA LYS A 29 33.58 6.21 25.58
C LYS A 29 33.16 4.75 25.55
N LYS A 30 33.28 4.04 26.67
CA LYS A 30 32.73 2.68 26.81
C LYS A 30 31.21 2.69 26.68
N LYS A 31 30.51 3.63 27.32
CA LYS A 31 29.05 3.78 27.23
C LYS A 31 28.60 4.09 25.80
N GLU A 32 29.24 5.05 25.14
CA GLU A 32 28.96 5.36 23.72
C GLU A 32 29.14 4.14 22.82
N ARG A 33 30.26 3.41 22.98
CA ARG A 33 30.53 2.19 22.21
C ARG A 33 29.47 1.12 22.44
N LEU A 34 29.07 0.88 23.69
CA LEU A 34 28.05 -0.11 24.04
C LEU A 34 26.68 0.26 23.45
N GLU A 35 26.32 1.55 23.45
CA GLU A 35 25.07 2.02 22.84
C GLU A 35 25.07 1.80 21.31
N ILE A 36 26.18 2.12 20.65
CA ILE A 36 26.34 1.87 19.20
C ILE A 36 26.22 0.37 18.91
N GLN A 37 26.88 -0.47 19.71
CA GLN A 37 26.81 -1.93 19.57
C GLN A 37 25.37 -2.43 19.79
N ARG A 38 24.66 -1.92 20.79
CA ARG A 38 23.27 -2.26 21.07
C ARG A 38 22.35 -1.89 19.91
N VAL A 39 22.40 -0.65 19.43
CA VAL A 39 21.57 -0.19 18.30
C VAL A 39 21.84 -1.03 17.05
N ARG A 40 23.12 -1.36 16.79
CA ARG A 40 23.50 -2.22 15.67
C ARG A 40 22.95 -3.64 15.81
N ALA A 41 23.12 -4.27 16.97
CA ALA A 41 22.62 -5.62 17.23
C ALA A 41 21.09 -5.68 17.09
N ILE A 42 20.37 -4.72 17.66
CA ILE A 42 18.90 -4.62 17.54
C ILE A 42 18.49 -4.46 16.08
N LYS A 43 19.18 -3.61 15.32
CA LYS A 43 18.91 -3.41 13.88
C LYS A 43 19.12 -4.70 13.07
N GLU A 44 20.22 -5.41 13.30
CA GLU A 44 20.52 -6.68 12.64
C GLU A 44 19.47 -7.74 12.96
N ARG A 45 19.06 -7.85 14.24
CA ARG A 45 18.00 -8.77 14.69
C ARG A 45 16.64 -8.44 14.06
N HIS A 46 16.27 -7.17 13.95
CA HIS A 46 15.05 -6.73 13.26
C HIS A 46 15.03 -7.13 11.78
N LEU A 47 16.15 -6.93 11.08
CA LEU A 47 16.27 -7.31 9.67
C LEU A 47 16.17 -8.82 9.50
N LEU A 48 16.85 -9.58 10.36
CA LEU A 48 16.79 -11.04 10.37
C LEU A 48 15.35 -11.54 10.58
N ALA A 49 14.71 -11.12 11.68
CA ALA A 49 13.34 -11.50 12.00
C ALA A 49 12.35 -11.14 10.89
N GLY A 50 12.46 -9.92 10.36
CA GLY A 50 11.59 -9.44 9.30
C GLY A 50 11.77 -10.19 7.99
N ASN A 51 13.00 -10.59 7.65
CA ASN A 51 13.28 -11.36 6.45
C ASN A 51 12.76 -12.79 6.56
N ILE A 52 12.97 -13.46 7.70
CA ILE A 52 12.49 -14.83 7.90
C ILE A 52 10.96 -14.85 7.92
N ALA A 53 10.31 -13.97 8.68
CA ALA A 53 8.85 -13.90 8.71
C ALA A 53 8.26 -13.64 7.31
N TYR A 54 8.89 -12.77 6.52
CA TYR A 54 8.48 -12.49 5.14
C TYR A 54 8.66 -13.69 4.21
N ALA A 55 9.81 -14.36 4.28
CA ALA A 55 10.12 -15.52 3.44
C ALA A 55 9.22 -16.72 3.75
N THR A 56 8.91 -16.96 5.04
CA THR A 56 8.17 -18.16 5.45
C THR A 56 6.66 -18.01 5.29
N TRP A 57 6.08 -16.81 5.50
CA TRP A 57 4.62 -16.70 5.65
C TRP A 57 3.97 -15.48 4.97
N LEU A 58 4.68 -14.38 4.72
CA LEU A 58 4.02 -13.08 4.55
C LEU A 58 4.29 -12.44 3.18
N LYS A 59 3.64 -12.91 2.11
CA LYS A 59 3.48 -12.06 0.92
C LYS A 59 2.30 -11.10 1.04
N THR A 60 1.36 -11.35 1.96
CA THR A 60 0.15 -10.54 2.04
C THR A 60 -0.41 -10.19 3.43
N PHE A 61 -0.14 -10.82 4.59
CA PHE A 61 -0.62 -10.24 5.89
C PHE A 61 0.01 -10.86 7.13
N PRO A 62 0.33 -10.09 8.20
CA PRO A 62 0.31 -8.63 8.38
C PRO A 62 1.60 -7.91 7.91
N PRO A 63 1.67 -6.55 7.93
CA PRO A 63 2.90 -5.81 7.65
C PRO A 63 4.09 -6.28 8.50
N ARG A 64 5.29 -6.30 7.92
CA ARG A 64 6.51 -6.82 8.58
C ARG A 64 6.74 -6.20 9.96
N ARG A 65 6.49 -4.88 10.07
CA ARG A 65 6.66 -4.14 11.32
C ARG A 65 5.74 -4.64 12.44
N GLU A 66 4.51 -5.00 12.12
CA GLU A 66 3.55 -5.53 13.11
C GLU A 66 4.05 -6.84 13.71
N VAL A 67 4.63 -7.72 12.88
CA VAL A 67 5.14 -9.02 13.32
C VAL A 67 6.36 -8.89 14.23
N VAL A 68 7.38 -8.14 13.80
CA VAL A 68 8.64 -8.05 14.54
C VAL A 68 8.53 -7.25 15.84
N THR A 69 7.43 -6.54 16.05
CA THR A 69 7.15 -5.79 17.27
C THR A 69 6.15 -6.49 18.19
N ALA A 70 5.56 -7.59 17.75
CA ALA A 70 4.73 -8.46 18.55
C ALA A 70 5.57 -9.46 19.35
N GLU A 71 5.00 -10.00 20.43
CA GLU A 71 5.60 -11.14 21.11
C GLU A 71 5.42 -12.43 20.28
N PRO A 72 6.37 -13.37 20.35
CA PRO A 72 7.63 -13.32 21.12
C PRO A 72 8.81 -12.67 20.35
N PHE A 73 8.60 -12.15 19.12
CA PHE A 73 9.67 -11.53 18.32
C PHE A 73 10.33 -10.36 19.04
N ARG A 74 9.52 -9.49 19.64
CA ARG A 74 9.99 -8.30 20.34
C ARG A 74 10.93 -8.66 21.49
N ALA A 75 10.60 -9.65 22.32
CA ALA A 75 11.47 -10.10 23.40
C ALA A 75 12.81 -10.64 22.86
N ILE A 76 12.80 -11.50 21.82
CA ILE A 76 14.04 -12.04 21.22
C ILE A 76 14.93 -10.90 20.68
N ILE A 77 14.32 -9.89 20.06
CA ILE A 77 15.05 -8.77 19.47
C ILE A 77 15.62 -7.83 20.54
N GLN A 78 14.82 -7.47 21.54
CA GLN A 78 15.11 -6.40 22.50
C GLN A 78 15.82 -6.89 23.77
N ASP A 79 15.47 -8.08 24.25
CA ASP A 79 15.82 -8.54 25.59
C ASP A 79 16.99 -9.55 25.59
N THR A 80 17.29 -10.16 24.44
CA THR A 80 18.50 -11.00 24.30
C THR A 80 19.76 -10.16 24.52
N PRO A 81 20.69 -10.56 25.42
CA PRO A 81 21.95 -9.85 25.63
C PRO A 81 22.72 -9.59 24.34
N ILE A 82 23.43 -8.47 24.22
CA ILE A 82 24.09 -8.08 22.95
C ILE A 82 25.24 -9.00 22.57
N GLU A 83 25.83 -9.68 23.56
CA GLU A 83 26.91 -10.65 23.41
C GLU A 83 26.41 -11.98 22.83
N GLU A 84 25.12 -12.27 22.97
CA GLU A 84 24.50 -13.48 22.46
C GLU A 84 24.14 -13.34 20.98
N LYS A 85 24.57 -14.32 20.20
CA LYS A 85 24.29 -14.40 18.77
C LYS A 85 22.85 -14.89 18.58
N VAL A 86 22.02 -14.03 18.00
CA VAL A 86 20.67 -14.39 17.55
C VAL A 86 20.76 -14.93 16.11
N THR A 87 20.19 -16.10 15.88
CA THR A 87 20.14 -16.78 14.58
C THR A 87 18.70 -17.00 14.15
N GLU A 88 18.48 -17.61 12.98
CA GLU A 88 17.12 -17.96 12.52
C GLU A 88 16.42 -18.92 13.49
N ASP A 89 17.16 -19.90 14.03
CA ASP A 89 16.66 -20.86 15.01
C ASP A 89 16.15 -20.20 16.29
N SER A 90 16.73 -19.06 16.67
CA SER A 90 16.24 -18.27 17.82
C SER A 90 14.78 -17.84 17.65
N PHE A 91 14.28 -17.75 16.41
CA PHE A 91 12.91 -17.38 16.09
C PHE A 91 11.99 -18.57 15.79
N ALA A 92 12.46 -19.82 15.84
CA ALA A 92 11.65 -20.99 15.44
C ALA A 92 10.30 -21.06 16.17
N THR A 93 10.32 -20.90 17.50
CA THR A 93 9.09 -20.85 18.31
C THR A 93 8.22 -19.64 17.98
N ALA A 94 8.83 -18.47 17.72
CA ALA A 94 8.10 -17.26 17.33
C ALA A 94 7.38 -17.44 15.98
N LEU A 95 8.06 -18.05 15.02
CA LEU A 95 7.53 -18.34 13.69
C LEU A 95 6.33 -19.29 13.74
N SER A 96 6.33 -20.25 14.66
CA SER A 96 5.18 -21.16 14.86
C SER A 96 3.91 -20.43 15.32
N GLN A 97 4.04 -19.24 15.92
CA GLN A 97 2.91 -18.43 16.41
C GLN A 97 2.41 -17.41 15.39
N VAL A 98 3.12 -17.22 14.28
CA VAL A 98 2.76 -16.22 13.25
C VAL A 98 1.34 -16.42 12.72
N PRO A 99 0.85 -17.64 12.41
CA PRO A 99 -0.54 -17.80 11.94
C PRO A 99 -1.58 -17.28 12.94
N ALA A 100 -1.45 -17.63 14.22
CA ALA A 100 -2.36 -17.15 15.27
C ALA A 100 -2.27 -15.63 15.46
N PHE A 101 -1.06 -15.07 15.37
CA PHE A 101 -0.87 -13.62 15.39
C PHE A 101 -1.53 -12.92 14.20
N SER A 102 -1.41 -13.49 13.00
CA SER A 102 -2.05 -12.97 11.79
C SER A 102 -3.57 -12.94 11.91
N ASP A 103 -4.17 -14.00 12.46
CA ASP A 103 -5.61 -14.08 12.69
C ASP A 103 -6.09 -13.05 13.73
N ASP A 104 -5.35 -12.90 14.83
CA ASP A 104 -5.64 -11.87 15.84
C ASP A 104 -5.50 -10.45 15.26
N TRP A 105 -4.40 -10.20 14.56
CA TRP A 105 -4.16 -8.91 13.89
C TRP A 105 -5.29 -8.59 12.93
N LYS A 106 -5.68 -9.55 12.09
CA LYS A 106 -6.75 -9.37 11.12
C LYS A 106 -8.05 -9.01 11.82
N ARG A 107 -8.44 -9.77 12.86
CA ARG A 107 -9.64 -9.50 13.66
C ARG A 107 -9.65 -8.09 14.26
N ARG A 108 -8.51 -7.63 14.77
CA ARG A 108 -8.37 -6.24 15.26
C ARG A 108 -8.56 -5.22 14.15
N LYS A 109 -8.03 -5.47 12.96
CA LYS A 109 -8.19 -4.56 11.81
C LYS A 109 -9.61 -4.58 11.24
N ASP A 110 -10.26 -5.73 11.23
CA ASP A 110 -11.68 -5.84 10.88
C ASP A 110 -12.53 -4.96 11.84
N GLN A 111 -12.24 -4.99 13.14
CA GLN A 111 -12.90 -4.12 14.12
C GLN A 111 -12.61 -2.63 13.89
N GLU A 112 -11.38 -2.24 13.54
CA GLU A 112 -11.03 -0.85 13.20
C GLU A 112 -11.81 -0.37 11.97
N LEU A 113 -11.88 -1.20 10.92
CA LEU A 113 -12.65 -0.91 9.70
C LEU A 113 -14.15 -0.83 9.98
N LEU A 114 -14.69 -1.73 10.80
CA LEU A 114 -16.08 -1.73 11.19
C LEU A 114 -16.44 -0.45 11.96
N ARG A 115 -15.57 0.02 12.86
CA ARG A 115 -15.78 1.31 13.56
C ARG A 115 -15.86 2.47 12.58
N ALA A 116 -14.94 2.54 11.61
CA ALA A 116 -14.96 3.58 10.58
C ALA A 116 -16.22 3.52 9.71
N MET A 117 -16.75 2.33 9.44
CA MET A 117 -18.02 2.15 8.73
C MET A 117 -19.22 2.63 9.57
N LYS A 118 -19.24 2.34 10.88
CA LYS A 118 -20.33 2.71 11.79
C LYS A 118 -20.55 4.20 11.94
N GLU A 119 -19.53 5.02 11.69
CA GLU A 119 -19.67 6.49 11.66
C GLU A 119 -20.67 6.97 10.58
N HIS A 120 -20.88 6.16 9.54
CA HIS A 120 -21.80 6.47 8.44
C HIS A 120 -22.96 5.48 8.30
N VAL A 121 -22.80 4.25 8.78
CA VAL A 121 -23.79 3.17 8.74
C VAL A 121 -23.89 2.55 10.15
N PRO A 122 -24.63 3.16 11.10
CA PRO A 122 -24.53 2.84 12.53
C PRO A 122 -24.84 1.39 12.91
N ASN A 123 -25.71 0.73 12.15
CA ASN A 123 -26.16 -0.63 12.42
C ASN A 123 -25.29 -1.71 11.80
N SER A 124 -24.13 -1.35 11.24
CA SER A 124 -23.30 -2.32 10.53
C SER A 124 -22.74 -3.41 11.44
N VAL A 125 -22.58 -4.61 10.88
CA VAL A 125 -21.97 -5.77 11.53
C VAL A 125 -20.70 -6.19 10.78
N GLU A 126 -19.92 -7.08 11.35
CA GLU A 126 -18.64 -7.51 10.76
C GLU A 126 -18.81 -8.14 9.36
N ALA A 127 -19.91 -8.88 9.14
CA ALA A 127 -20.24 -9.43 7.83
C ALA A 127 -20.38 -8.35 6.74
N ASP A 128 -20.76 -7.13 7.11
CA ASP A 128 -20.97 -6.03 6.17
C ASP A 128 -19.65 -5.55 5.53
N LEU A 129 -18.50 -5.90 6.12
CA LEU A 129 -17.20 -5.68 5.50
C LEU A 129 -17.10 -6.36 4.14
N HIS A 130 -17.82 -7.46 3.93
CA HIS A 130 -17.82 -8.23 2.68
C HIS A 130 -18.86 -7.76 1.65
N LEU A 131 -19.73 -6.79 1.99
CA LEU A 131 -20.70 -6.25 1.04
C LEU A 131 -20.02 -5.58 -0.15
N ALA A 132 -20.64 -5.69 -1.32
CA ALA A 132 -20.16 -5.05 -2.55
C ALA A 132 -20.12 -3.52 -2.43
N THR A 133 -20.90 -2.94 -1.52
CA THR A 133 -20.95 -1.50 -1.26
C THR A 133 -19.84 -1.00 -0.34
N THR A 134 -19.09 -1.90 0.30
CA THR A 134 -18.14 -1.52 1.33
C THR A 134 -16.78 -1.17 0.72
N PHE A 135 -16.47 0.11 0.71
CA PHE A 135 -15.19 0.65 0.25
C PHE A 135 -14.55 1.53 1.31
N PHE A 136 -13.23 1.52 1.32
CA PHE A 136 -12.40 2.41 2.12
C PHE A 136 -11.54 3.28 1.22
N ALA A 137 -11.15 4.45 1.72
CA ALA A 137 -10.24 5.37 1.07
C ALA A 137 -8.93 5.41 1.84
N SER A 138 -7.82 5.66 1.14
CA SER A 138 -6.57 6.07 1.76
C SER A 138 -6.22 7.49 1.33
N SER A 139 -6.35 8.46 2.24
CA SER A 139 -6.02 9.86 1.99
C SER A 139 -4.51 10.09 2.10
N GLY A 140 -3.75 9.73 1.05
CA GLY A 140 -2.28 9.82 1.10
C GLY A 140 -1.62 10.01 -0.26
N GLY A 141 -2.35 10.54 -1.26
CA GLY A 141 -1.73 10.94 -2.52
C GLY A 141 -0.84 12.16 -2.32
N SER A 142 0.25 12.23 -3.09
CA SER A 142 1.10 13.42 -3.20
C SER A 142 0.25 14.69 -3.30
N VAL A 143 0.64 15.68 -2.51
CA VAL A 143 0.10 17.04 -2.50
C VAL A 143 -0.15 17.51 -3.94
N GLY A 144 -1.41 17.61 -4.36
CA GLY A 144 -1.73 18.09 -5.72
C GLY A 144 -3.09 17.68 -6.27
N TYR A 145 -3.60 16.47 -5.98
CA TYR A 145 -4.72 15.94 -6.78
C TYR A 145 -5.95 15.39 -6.04
N GLY A 146 -6.02 15.42 -4.72
CA GLY A 146 -7.28 15.15 -3.98
C GLY A 146 -7.95 13.77 -4.19
N TYR A 147 -7.40 12.89 -5.04
CA TYR A 147 -8.03 11.63 -5.39
C TYR A 147 -7.89 10.62 -4.26
N THR A 148 -9.04 10.11 -3.82
CA THR A 148 -9.13 8.97 -2.90
C THR A 148 -9.58 7.76 -3.72
N GLU A 149 -8.72 6.76 -3.85
CA GLU A 149 -9.08 5.51 -4.51
C GLU A 149 -9.98 4.69 -3.56
N PRO A 150 -11.20 4.30 -3.98
CA PRO A 150 -12.00 3.31 -3.29
C PRO A 150 -11.33 1.94 -3.34
N ILE A 151 -11.13 1.36 -2.17
CA ILE A 151 -10.48 0.07 -1.99
C ILE A 151 -11.45 -0.83 -1.22
N GLY A 152 -11.87 -1.91 -1.86
CA GLY A 152 -12.74 -2.91 -1.24
C GLY A 152 -11.99 -3.73 -0.19
N TYR A 153 -12.76 -4.39 0.66
CA TYR A 153 -12.23 -5.39 1.59
C TYR A 153 -12.12 -6.77 0.91
N PRO A 154 -11.13 -7.61 1.25
CA PRO A 154 -10.06 -7.41 2.24
C PRO A 154 -8.83 -6.66 1.70
N ARG A 155 -8.86 -6.18 0.43
CA ARG A 155 -7.71 -5.51 -0.21
C ARG A 155 -7.20 -4.30 0.58
N ILE A 156 -8.08 -3.58 1.27
CA ILE A 156 -7.68 -2.44 2.11
C ILE A 156 -6.64 -2.80 3.17
N LEU A 157 -6.69 -4.02 3.68
CA LEU A 157 -5.75 -4.47 4.69
C LEU A 157 -4.31 -4.43 4.10
N VAL A 158 -4.10 -4.80 2.83
CA VAL A 158 -2.77 -4.94 2.15
C VAL A 158 -2.37 -3.68 1.43
N HIS A 159 -3.26 -2.71 1.38
CA HIS A 159 -3.06 -1.55 0.56
C HIS A 159 -1.78 -0.82 0.98
N ARG A 160 -0.88 -0.58 0.04
CA ARG A 160 0.45 0.00 0.32
C ARG A 160 0.35 1.29 1.16
N LYS A 161 -0.63 2.15 0.86
CA LYS A 161 -0.84 3.40 1.59
C LYS A 161 -1.36 3.23 3.01
N ALA A 162 -1.88 2.04 3.37
CA ALA A 162 -2.24 1.73 4.75
C ALA A 162 -1.02 1.60 5.65
N SER A 163 0.17 1.27 5.11
CA SER A 163 1.40 1.13 5.90
C SER A 163 2.51 2.11 5.48
N VAL A 164 2.14 3.24 4.86
CA VAL A 164 3.12 4.29 4.48
C VAL A 164 3.72 4.94 5.73
N LEU A 165 5.01 5.27 5.65
CA LEU A 165 5.73 5.97 6.71
C LEU A 165 5.03 7.29 7.07
N SER A 166 4.58 7.39 8.33
CA SER A 166 4.06 8.66 8.86
C SER A 166 5.24 9.56 9.25
N TYR A 167 5.47 10.61 8.46
CA TYR A 167 6.43 11.67 8.76
C TYR A 167 5.91 12.67 9.82
N HIS A 168 4.60 12.63 10.13
CA HIS A 168 3.95 13.63 10.99
C HIS A 168 4.35 13.58 12.46
N ASN A 169 5.06 12.54 12.92
CA ASN A 169 5.34 12.38 14.35
C ASN A 169 6.72 12.82 14.81
N GLY A 170 7.57 13.47 13.99
CA GLY A 170 8.85 14.07 14.43
C GLY A 170 9.90 13.10 15.02
N ILE A 171 9.53 11.85 15.24
CA ILE A 171 10.36 10.80 15.82
C ILE A 171 11.04 10.08 14.66
N SER A 172 12.25 10.53 14.35
CA SER A 172 13.22 9.81 13.52
C SER A 172 13.72 8.57 14.26
N GLN A 173 12.86 7.59 14.49
CA GLN A 173 13.33 6.31 15.01
C GLN A 173 14.15 5.59 13.93
N PRO A 174 15.41 5.18 14.22
CA PRO A 174 16.24 4.42 13.29
C PRO A 174 15.53 3.17 12.74
N ILE A 175 14.59 2.62 13.50
CA ILE A 175 13.79 1.44 13.17
C ILE A 175 12.77 1.71 12.05
N LYS A 176 12.19 2.93 11.95
CA LYS A 176 11.25 3.27 10.86
C LYS A 176 11.89 3.12 9.48
N LYS A 177 13.19 3.40 9.35
CA LYS A 177 13.94 3.28 8.10
C LYS A 177 14.33 1.83 7.74
N LEU A 178 14.07 0.85 8.60
CA LEU A 178 14.50 -0.54 8.34
C LEU A 178 13.55 -1.30 7.44
N PHE A 179 12.28 -0.94 7.42
CA PHE A 179 11.23 -1.75 6.79
C PHE A 179 10.46 -1.01 5.68
N ASP A 180 10.77 0.27 5.44
CA ASP A 180 10.04 1.16 4.51
C ASP A 180 8.51 1.15 4.69
N GLN A 181 8.04 0.72 5.87
CA GLN A 181 6.64 0.51 6.25
C GLN A 181 6.43 0.90 7.73
N ASP A 182 5.31 1.56 8.01
CA ASP A 182 4.83 1.84 9.37
C ASP A 182 3.83 0.76 9.83
N TYR A 183 3.30 0.90 11.04
CA TYR A 183 2.14 0.12 11.47
C TYR A 183 0.95 0.40 10.56
N TRP A 184 0.03 -0.56 10.49
CA TRP A 184 -1.16 -0.40 9.65
C TRP A 184 -2.01 0.78 10.16
N ASN A 185 -2.33 1.67 9.24
CA ASN A 185 -3.02 2.94 9.42
C ASN A 185 -2.40 3.87 10.49
N ALA A 186 -1.09 3.80 10.73
CA ALA A 186 -0.41 4.67 11.71
C ALA A 186 -0.61 6.17 11.45
N ALA A 187 -0.83 6.54 10.19
CA ALA A 187 -1.07 7.92 9.78
C ALA A 187 -2.57 8.34 9.83
N GLY A 188 -3.49 7.44 10.18
CA GLY A 188 -4.92 7.74 10.25
C GLY A 188 -5.55 8.09 8.89
N LEU A 189 -5.00 7.54 7.80
CA LEU A 189 -5.38 7.87 6.43
C LEU A 189 -6.50 6.96 5.89
N ILE A 190 -6.76 5.83 6.54
CA ILE A 190 -7.83 4.92 6.14
C ILE A 190 -9.17 5.40 6.71
N ARG A 191 -10.16 5.56 5.82
CA ARG A 191 -11.52 6.02 6.16
C ARG A 191 -12.57 5.30 5.33
N PHE A 192 -13.81 5.23 5.80
CA PHE A 192 -14.91 4.70 5.01
C PHE A 192 -15.22 5.61 3.80
N HIS A 193 -15.40 5.02 2.63
CA HIS A 193 -15.56 5.76 1.38
C HIS A 193 -17.05 5.97 1.05
N ARG A 194 -17.67 6.97 1.67
CA ARG A 194 -19.12 7.24 1.54
C ARG A 194 -19.63 7.42 0.11
N SER A 195 -18.90 8.13 -0.76
CA SER A 195 -19.37 8.37 -2.14
C SER A 195 -19.42 7.09 -2.97
N ALA A 196 -18.37 6.26 -2.90
CA ALA A 196 -18.36 4.93 -3.51
C ALA A 196 -19.48 4.04 -2.95
N PHE A 197 -19.70 4.06 -1.63
CA PHE A 197 -20.83 3.33 -1.01
C PHE A 197 -22.17 3.72 -1.66
N LEU A 198 -22.51 5.01 -1.69
CA LEU A 198 -23.79 5.46 -2.27
C LEU A 198 -23.91 5.15 -3.77
N ASN A 199 -22.82 5.31 -4.52
CA ASN A 199 -22.84 5.06 -5.95
C ASN A 199 -23.00 3.57 -6.28
N VAL A 200 -22.25 2.70 -5.60
CA VAL A 200 -22.29 1.25 -5.85
C VAL A 200 -23.62 0.65 -5.42
N ARG A 201 -24.30 1.20 -4.41
CA ARG A 201 -25.69 0.83 -4.10
C ARG A 201 -26.61 0.98 -5.34
N SER A 202 -26.52 2.12 -6.03
CA SER A 202 -27.28 2.38 -7.27
C SER A 202 -26.98 1.35 -8.37
N VAL A 203 -25.71 0.96 -8.49
CA VAL A 203 -25.27 -0.07 -9.45
C VAL A 203 -25.89 -1.42 -9.13
N ILE A 204 -25.84 -1.86 -7.87
CA ILE A 204 -26.40 -3.14 -7.43
C ILE A 204 -27.92 -3.17 -7.63
N GLU A 205 -28.62 -2.10 -7.25
CA GLU A 205 -30.06 -1.94 -7.51
C GLU A 205 -30.39 -2.03 -9.00
N THR A 206 -29.55 -1.43 -9.87
CA THR A 206 -29.72 -1.49 -11.33
C THR A 206 -29.54 -2.91 -11.88
N CYS A 207 -28.73 -3.73 -11.23
CA CYS A 207 -28.57 -5.15 -11.52
C CYS A 207 -29.73 -6.00 -10.97
N GLY A 208 -30.73 -5.40 -10.30
CA GLY A 208 -31.86 -6.12 -9.71
C GLY A 208 -31.53 -6.88 -8.42
N LEU A 209 -30.43 -6.52 -7.77
CA LEU A 209 -29.96 -7.14 -6.54
C LEU A 209 -30.19 -6.21 -5.33
N ASP A 210 -30.14 -6.77 -4.13
CA ASP A 210 -30.30 -6.01 -2.89
C ASP A 210 -28.93 -5.55 -2.35
N PRO A 211 -28.66 -4.23 -2.30
CA PRO A 211 -27.38 -3.69 -1.84
C PRO A 211 -27.06 -3.93 -0.37
N ASP A 212 -28.04 -4.29 0.47
CA ASP A 212 -27.81 -4.54 1.90
C ASP A 212 -27.36 -5.98 2.21
N VAL A 213 -27.40 -6.87 1.22
CA VAL A 213 -26.99 -8.27 1.37
C VAL A 213 -26.00 -8.74 0.31
N THR A 214 -25.92 -8.05 -0.83
CA THR A 214 -25.06 -8.46 -1.95
C THR A 214 -23.58 -8.25 -1.62
N THR A 215 -22.81 -9.33 -1.67
CA THR A 215 -21.37 -9.35 -1.39
C THR A 215 -20.53 -8.95 -2.59
N ALA A 216 -19.30 -8.48 -2.31
CA ALA A 216 -18.33 -8.17 -3.35
C ALA A 216 -17.95 -9.42 -4.17
N ALA A 217 -18.00 -10.60 -3.56
CA ALA A 217 -17.75 -11.87 -4.24
C ALA A 217 -18.83 -12.18 -5.28
N GLU A 218 -20.11 -12.05 -4.91
CA GLU A 218 -21.24 -12.25 -5.83
C GLU A 218 -21.19 -11.24 -6.99
N MET A 219 -20.93 -9.97 -6.71
CA MET A 219 -20.79 -8.97 -7.79
C MET A 219 -19.57 -9.23 -8.69
N ASN A 220 -18.47 -9.76 -8.15
CA ASN A 220 -17.31 -10.18 -8.95
C ASN A 220 -17.59 -11.43 -9.80
N GLU A 221 -18.49 -12.32 -9.36
CA GLU A 221 -18.91 -13.49 -10.14
C GLU A 221 -19.84 -13.10 -11.28
N ILE A 222 -20.82 -12.23 -11.02
CA ILE A 222 -21.71 -11.67 -12.05
C ILE A 222 -20.92 -10.78 -13.02
N ASN A 223 -19.99 -9.98 -12.46
CA ASN A 223 -19.15 -9.00 -13.13
C ASN A 223 -19.85 -8.15 -14.21
N PRO A 224 -20.98 -7.50 -13.88
CA PRO A 224 -21.82 -6.90 -14.90
C PRO A 224 -21.13 -5.72 -15.59
N ALA A 225 -21.42 -5.59 -16.89
CA ALA A 225 -21.08 -4.44 -17.69
C ALA A 225 -22.07 -3.30 -17.41
N MET A 226 -21.54 -2.16 -17.01
CA MET A 226 -22.31 -0.98 -16.61
C MET A 226 -22.07 0.17 -17.59
N GLU A 227 -23.14 0.71 -18.15
CA GLU A 227 -23.12 1.93 -18.95
C GLU A 227 -23.52 3.13 -18.09
N CYS A 228 -22.69 4.17 -18.09
CA CYS A 228 -23.01 5.43 -17.44
C CYS A 228 -23.79 6.31 -18.41
N LEU A 229 -25.09 6.49 -18.17
CA LEU A 229 -25.97 7.26 -19.06
C LEU A 229 -25.71 8.78 -18.98
N ASN A 230 -25.08 9.24 -17.90
CA ASN A 230 -24.71 10.65 -17.76
C ASN A 230 -23.49 11.02 -18.60
N CYS A 231 -22.60 10.07 -18.85
CA CYS A 231 -21.37 10.27 -19.61
C CYS A 231 -21.45 9.73 -21.04
N SER A 232 -22.45 8.91 -21.34
CA SER A 232 -22.72 8.43 -22.69
C SER A 232 -23.43 9.52 -23.50
N ASN A 233 -22.83 9.93 -24.61
CA ASN A 233 -23.42 10.95 -25.49
C ASN A 233 -22.95 10.74 -26.94
N ASP A 234 -23.61 11.43 -27.88
CA ASP A 234 -23.38 11.23 -29.31
C ASP A 234 -21.96 11.61 -29.78
N SER A 235 -21.26 12.49 -29.05
CA SER A 235 -19.93 12.96 -29.44
C SER A 235 -18.79 12.12 -28.87
N LEU A 236 -18.95 11.55 -27.68
CA LEU A 236 -17.94 10.73 -26.99
C LEU A 236 -18.25 9.23 -27.05
N GLY A 237 -19.45 8.86 -27.52
CA GLY A 237 -19.92 7.48 -27.54
C GLY A 237 -20.42 7.00 -26.18
N ARG A 238 -20.61 5.68 -26.07
CA ARG A 238 -21.08 5.01 -24.85
C ARG A 238 -19.93 4.84 -23.87
N LEU A 239 -20.10 5.27 -22.62
CA LEU A 239 -19.13 5.01 -21.55
C LEU A 239 -19.54 3.73 -20.82
N VAL A 240 -18.84 2.64 -21.10
CA VAL A 240 -19.08 1.33 -20.48
C VAL A 240 -17.89 0.93 -19.62
N MET A 241 -18.14 0.25 -18.51
CA MET A 241 -17.11 -0.25 -17.60
C MET A 241 -17.61 -1.46 -16.81
N ARG A 242 -16.73 -2.21 -16.15
CA ARG A 242 -17.14 -3.22 -15.17
C ARG A 242 -17.67 -2.57 -13.90
N TRP A 243 -18.56 -3.27 -13.21
CA TRP A 243 -19.18 -2.79 -11.97
C TRP A 243 -18.16 -2.23 -10.96
N PHE A 244 -16.99 -2.85 -10.79
CA PHE A 244 -16.01 -2.40 -9.80
C PHE A 244 -15.43 -1.01 -10.15
N GLN A 245 -15.29 -0.71 -11.44
CA GLN A 245 -14.80 0.59 -11.94
C GLN A 245 -15.82 1.72 -11.71
N THR A 246 -17.08 1.39 -11.50
CA THR A 246 -18.10 2.40 -11.16
C THR A 246 -17.77 3.11 -9.83
N ALA A 247 -17.14 2.41 -8.87
CA ALA A 247 -16.81 2.96 -7.57
C ALA A 247 -15.89 4.19 -7.67
N THR A 248 -14.93 4.18 -8.62
CA THR A 248 -13.98 5.28 -8.86
C THR A 248 -14.54 6.36 -9.78
N HIS A 249 -15.39 5.98 -10.75
CA HIS A 249 -15.85 6.86 -11.83
C HIS A 249 -16.46 8.18 -11.33
N PHE A 250 -17.36 8.14 -10.35
CA PHE A 250 -18.01 9.34 -9.81
C PHE A 250 -17.13 10.16 -8.85
N CYS A 251 -16.05 9.57 -8.35
CA CYS A 251 -15.12 10.24 -7.44
C CYS A 251 -14.14 11.16 -8.20
N GLN A 252 -14.00 10.97 -9.52
CA GLN A 252 -13.00 11.67 -10.35
C GLN A 252 -13.56 12.91 -11.06
N ASN A 253 -14.88 13.11 -11.08
CA ASN A 253 -15.50 14.18 -11.87
C ASN A 253 -16.60 14.98 -11.13
N PRO A 254 -16.28 15.64 -10.01
CA PRO A 254 -17.25 16.43 -9.24
C PRO A 254 -17.80 17.64 -10.02
N ALA A 255 -17.08 18.14 -11.04
CA ALA A 255 -17.51 19.28 -11.86
C ALA A 255 -18.71 18.96 -12.78
N GLN A 256 -18.98 17.68 -13.07
CA GLN A 256 -20.18 17.25 -13.82
C GLN A 256 -21.39 16.99 -12.91
N LEU A 257 -21.25 17.20 -11.60
CA LEU A 257 -22.32 17.00 -10.62
C LEU A 257 -22.72 18.34 -10.02
N ASN A 258 -23.81 18.91 -10.53
CA ASN A 258 -24.61 19.79 -9.70
C ASN A 258 -25.02 18.98 -8.45
N VAL A 259 -24.60 19.47 -7.28
CA VAL A 259 -24.66 18.82 -5.95
C VAL A 259 -26.10 18.40 -5.54
N ALA A 260 -27.11 18.74 -6.34
CA ALA A 260 -28.52 18.40 -6.14
C ALA A 260 -29.04 17.17 -6.93
N GLN A 261 -28.29 16.60 -7.88
CA GLN A 261 -28.72 15.42 -8.66
C GLN A 261 -27.79 14.23 -8.37
N THR A 262 -27.99 13.62 -7.21
CA THR A 262 -27.11 12.61 -6.58
C THR A 262 -27.48 11.17 -6.91
N LYS A 263 -27.77 10.84 -8.17
CA LYS A 263 -27.80 9.43 -8.61
C LYS A 263 -27.25 9.29 -10.02
N ALA A 264 -26.15 8.58 -10.13
CA ALA A 264 -25.65 8.08 -11.39
C ALA A 264 -26.75 7.24 -12.07
N ASN A 265 -27.12 7.60 -13.30
CA ASN A 265 -28.03 6.79 -14.09
C ASN A 265 -27.23 5.67 -14.74
N TRP A 266 -27.35 4.48 -14.16
CA TRP A 266 -26.70 3.28 -14.64
C TRP A 266 -27.64 2.46 -15.49
N LYS A 267 -27.07 1.78 -16.49
CA LYS A 267 -27.75 0.72 -17.22
C LYS A 267 -26.88 -0.53 -17.18
N CYS A 268 -27.41 -1.62 -16.66
CA CYS A 268 -26.79 -2.93 -16.76
C CYS A 268 -26.95 -3.42 -18.19
N LEU A 269 -25.83 -3.73 -18.85
CA LEU A 269 -25.84 -4.25 -20.21
C LEU A 269 -26.13 -5.75 -20.21
N LYS A 270 -26.79 -6.22 -21.28
CA LYS A 270 -27.04 -7.65 -21.51
C LYS A 270 -25.78 -8.28 -22.12
N ARG A 271 -25.66 -9.61 -22.05
CA ARG A 271 -24.52 -10.38 -22.59
C ARG A 271 -24.15 -10.00 -24.02
N ASP A 272 -25.13 -9.68 -24.86
CA ASP A 272 -24.88 -9.34 -26.27
C ASP A 272 -24.08 -8.04 -26.45
N ASP A 273 -24.02 -7.18 -25.43
CA ASP A 273 -23.23 -5.93 -25.41
C ASP A 273 -21.86 -6.11 -24.68
N GLU A 274 -21.53 -7.29 -24.15
CA GLU A 274 -20.29 -7.51 -23.38
C GLU A 274 -19.01 -7.34 -24.20
N PHE A 275 -19.10 -7.50 -25.53
CA PHE A 275 -17.97 -7.26 -26.43
C PHE A 275 -17.45 -5.81 -26.35
N LEU A 276 -18.32 -4.84 -26.02
CA LEU A 276 -17.94 -3.43 -25.85
C LEU A 276 -17.01 -3.26 -24.64
N VAL A 277 -17.26 -4.01 -23.56
CA VAL A 277 -16.40 -3.97 -22.37
C VAL A 277 -15.10 -4.71 -22.63
N GLY A 278 -15.15 -5.86 -23.31
CA GLY A 278 -13.95 -6.60 -23.70
C GLY A 278 -12.98 -5.75 -24.53
N ALA A 279 -13.50 -4.97 -25.48
CA ALA A 279 -12.68 -4.05 -26.27
C ALA A 279 -12.02 -2.96 -25.41
N GLN A 280 -12.76 -2.38 -24.46
CA GLN A 280 -12.24 -1.34 -23.57
C GLN A 280 -11.28 -1.88 -22.48
N GLU A 281 -11.50 -3.11 -22.02
CA GLU A 281 -10.62 -3.85 -21.10
C GLU A 281 -9.30 -4.20 -21.79
N GLN A 282 -9.36 -4.72 -23.02
CA GLN A 282 -8.17 -4.97 -23.84
C GLN A 282 -7.39 -3.67 -24.09
N GLN A 283 -8.09 -2.59 -24.41
CA GLN A 283 -7.49 -1.27 -24.58
C GLN A 283 -6.78 -0.78 -23.30
N THR A 284 -7.43 -0.91 -22.13
CA THR A 284 -6.86 -0.51 -20.83
C THR A 284 -5.66 -1.39 -20.44
N PHE A 285 -5.74 -2.70 -20.73
CA PHE A 285 -4.65 -3.64 -20.49
C PHE A 285 -3.43 -3.33 -21.36
N GLU A 286 -3.62 -3.09 -22.65
CA GLU A 286 -2.56 -2.66 -23.57
C GLU A 286 -1.92 -1.36 -23.10
N LEU A 287 -2.70 -0.38 -22.63
CA LEU A 287 -2.19 0.86 -22.03
C LEU A 287 -1.36 0.60 -20.76
N GLY A 288 -1.80 -0.32 -19.89
CA GLY A 288 -1.07 -0.70 -18.69
C GLY A 288 0.29 -1.34 -18.99
N ILE A 289 0.37 -2.13 -20.06
CA ILE A 289 1.64 -2.67 -20.57
C ILE A 289 2.51 -1.54 -21.10
N VAL A 290 1.96 -0.68 -21.95
CA VAL A 290 2.71 0.46 -22.54
C VAL A 290 3.25 1.39 -21.45
N GLN A 291 2.46 1.67 -20.42
CA GLN A 291 2.87 2.53 -19.30
C GLN A 291 3.99 1.90 -18.47
N LYS A 292 3.92 0.60 -18.19
CA LYS A 292 4.96 -0.13 -17.44
C LYS A 292 6.24 -0.32 -18.24
N GLN A 293 6.13 -0.58 -19.54
CA GLN A 293 7.25 -0.91 -20.42
C GLN A 293 7.99 0.33 -20.93
N TYR A 294 7.27 1.42 -21.23
CA TYR A 294 7.82 2.62 -21.85
C TYR A 294 7.77 3.86 -20.93
N GLY A 295 7.22 3.73 -19.72
CA GLY A 295 7.35 4.72 -18.65
C GLY A 295 6.62 6.04 -18.89
N PHE A 296 5.51 6.02 -19.63
CA PHE A 296 4.68 7.21 -19.89
C PHE A 296 4.10 7.80 -18.59
N ALA A 297 4.21 9.12 -18.43
CA ALA A 297 3.63 9.88 -17.31
C ALA A 297 2.31 10.52 -17.75
N TYR A 298 1.26 10.37 -16.92
CA TYR A 298 -0.04 10.98 -17.17
C TYR A 298 0.04 12.49 -16.88
N TRP A 299 0.21 13.30 -17.92
CA TRP A 299 -0.18 14.70 -17.89
C TRP A 299 -1.28 14.82 -18.94
N GLN A 300 -2.46 15.30 -18.53
CA GLN A 300 -3.56 15.55 -19.44
C GLN A 300 -3.02 16.48 -20.56
N ASP A 301 -3.10 15.96 -21.78
CA ASP A 301 -2.83 16.58 -23.08
C ASP A 301 -1.51 16.25 -23.81
N ASP A 302 -0.60 15.44 -23.27
CA ASP A 302 0.60 15.02 -24.02
C ASP A 302 1.13 13.63 -23.63
N PHE A 303 0.83 12.60 -24.44
CA PHE A 303 1.61 11.36 -24.38
C PHE A 303 2.99 11.66 -24.97
N CYS A 304 4.08 11.56 -24.20
CA CYS A 304 5.44 11.77 -24.71
C CYS A 304 6.23 10.44 -24.69
N CYS A 305 6.69 9.97 -25.84
CA CYS A 305 7.50 8.77 -25.94
C CYS A 305 8.91 9.04 -25.42
N LYS A 306 9.35 8.36 -24.35
CA LYS A 306 10.67 8.58 -23.74
C LYS A 306 11.87 8.22 -24.62
N PHE A 307 11.65 7.53 -25.73
CA PHE A 307 12.73 7.10 -26.63
C PHE A 307 13.00 8.10 -27.76
N CYS A 308 11.99 8.88 -28.16
CA CYS A 308 12.09 9.78 -29.31
C CYS A 308 11.42 11.14 -29.09
N ASP A 309 10.93 11.40 -27.87
CA ASP A 309 10.19 12.60 -27.45
C ASP A 309 9.02 12.98 -28.37
N LEU A 310 8.46 12.00 -29.10
CA LEU A 310 7.29 12.24 -29.93
C LEU A 310 6.07 12.41 -29.03
N HIS A 311 5.22 13.38 -29.39
CA HIS A 311 3.96 13.70 -28.72
C HIS A 311 2.74 13.20 -29.52
N PRO A 312 2.42 11.90 -29.54
CA PRO A 312 1.18 11.42 -30.16
C PRO A 312 -0.05 12.04 -29.48
N THR A 313 -0.81 12.78 -30.27
CA THR A 313 -2.00 13.54 -29.84
C THR A 313 -3.26 12.68 -29.68
N THR A 314 -3.23 11.41 -30.12
CA THR A 314 -4.39 10.51 -30.07
C THR A 314 -3.98 9.09 -29.69
N PHE A 315 -4.91 8.34 -29.12
CA PHE A 315 -4.71 6.93 -28.74
C PHE A 315 -4.17 6.06 -29.89
N THR A 316 -4.75 6.21 -31.09
CA THR A 316 -4.36 5.45 -32.29
C THR A 316 -2.92 5.77 -32.69
N SER A 317 -2.47 7.01 -32.50
CA SER A 317 -1.09 7.39 -32.82
C SER A 317 -0.08 6.87 -31.78
N VAL A 318 -0.45 6.76 -30.49
CA VAL A 318 0.40 6.11 -29.47
C VAL A 318 0.61 4.62 -29.79
N ALA A 319 -0.49 3.89 -30.04
CA ALA A 319 -0.42 2.45 -30.30
C ALA A 319 0.32 2.09 -31.59
N ALA A 320 0.17 2.91 -32.66
CA ALA A 320 0.93 2.76 -33.89
C ALA A 320 2.42 3.09 -33.67
N HIS A 321 2.72 4.14 -32.91
CA HIS A 321 4.07 4.59 -32.63
C HIS A 321 4.91 3.56 -31.86
N VAL A 322 4.32 2.89 -30.86
CA VAL A 322 5.00 1.85 -30.07
C VAL A 322 5.25 0.57 -30.88
N ARG A 323 4.49 0.33 -31.96
CA ARG A 323 4.68 -0.80 -32.88
C ARG A 323 5.71 -0.50 -33.98
N ASP A 324 6.28 0.70 -34.01
CA ASP A 324 7.31 1.08 -34.98
C ASP A 324 8.60 0.25 -34.74
N PRO A 325 9.12 -0.45 -35.78
CA PRO A 325 10.34 -1.25 -35.68
C PRO A 325 11.57 -0.51 -35.15
N GLN A 326 11.60 0.82 -35.24
CA GLN A 326 12.70 1.66 -34.71
C GLN A 326 12.77 1.67 -33.17
N HIS A 327 11.74 1.20 -32.45
CA HIS A 327 11.66 1.20 -30.99
C HIS A 327 11.90 -0.18 -30.32
N GLY A 328 12.34 -1.18 -31.10
CA GLY A 328 12.77 -2.49 -30.60
C GLY A 328 11.62 -3.48 -30.37
N HIS A 329 11.62 -4.59 -31.12
CA HIS A 329 10.65 -5.67 -30.98
C HIS A 329 10.72 -6.33 -29.59
N PHE A 330 9.59 -6.36 -28.89
CA PHE A 330 9.37 -7.34 -27.82
C PHE A 330 9.08 -8.70 -28.47
N ASP A 331 9.95 -9.68 -28.21
CA ASP A 331 9.74 -11.08 -28.58
C ASP A 331 8.78 -11.72 -27.56
N SER A 332 7.52 -11.90 -27.99
CA SER A 332 6.47 -12.51 -27.18
C SER A 332 6.73 -13.97 -26.81
N SER A 333 7.73 -14.64 -27.42
CA SER A 333 8.07 -16.03 -27.12
C SER A 333 8.84 -16.21 -25.80
N LYS A 334 9.22 -15.12 -25.12
CA LYS A 334 9.92 -15.17 -23.81
C LYS A 334 9.01 -14.97 -22.60
N CYS A 335 7.71 -14.75 -22.81
CA CYS A 335 6.72 -14.64 -21.75
C CYS A 335 6.04 -16.00 -21.53
N GLN A 336 6.76 -16.97 -20.97
CA GLN A 336 6.12 -18.16 -20.41
C GLN A 336 5.62 -17.83 -18.99
N ILE A 337 4.30 -17.86 -18.85
CA ILE A 337 3.56 -17.74 -17.60
C ILE A 337 3.86 -18.99 -16.75
N PRO A 338 4.28 -18.88 -15.47
CA PRO A 338 4.11 -19.99 -14.54
C PRO A 338 2.66 -20.01 -14.06
N HIS A 339 2.02 -21.17 -14.22
CA HIS A 339 0.69 -21.51 -13.71
C HIS A 339 0.52 -21.23 -12.21
#